data_AF-A0A9N9LMQ0-F1
#
_entry.id   AF-A0A9N9LMQ0-F1
#
_cell.length_a   1.000
_cell.length_b   1.000
_cell.length_c   1.000
_cell.angle_alpha   90.00
_cell.angle_beta   90.00
_cell.angle_gamma   90.00
#
_symmetry.space_group_name_H-M   'P 1'
#
loop_
_entity.id
_entity.type
_entity.pdbx_description
1 polymer ?
#
loop_
_entity_poly.entity_id
_entity_poly.type
_entity_poly.pdbx_seq_one_letter_code
_entity_poly.pdbx_strand_id
1 'polypeptide(L)'
;MSVAILLLALAAFSVSWYTLHSTRSKIVAKRLGQDPGILNFKQAASKRYFVSNGHSLVREGYKQSKDEKYVVQTQDMERLILPPKYLSELRMSPETKLSHSVALVERHLGYYSGVDIILQDKQHSDIC
;
A
#
# COMPACT_ATOMS: atom_id res chain seq x y z
N MET A 1 -13.63 13.55 39.94
CA MET A 1 -14.47 13.06 38.83
C MET A 1 -14.20 13.76 37.50
N SER A 2 -13.76 15.03 37.48
CA SER A 2 -13.53 15.79 36.24
C SER A 2 -12.36 15.30 35.36
N VAL A 3 -11.28 14.77 35.95
CA VAL A 3 -10.09 14.33 35.19
C VAL A 3 -10.38 13.09 34.34
N ALA A 4 -11.16 12.13 34.87
CA ALA A 4 -11.52 10.92 34.14
C ALA A 4 -12.40 11.21 32.91
N ILE A 5 -13.30 12.19 33.02
CA ILE A 5 -14.18 12.62 31.92
C ILE A 5 -13.36 13.29 30.81
N LEU A 6 -12.37 14.10 31.17
CA LEU A 6 -11.44 14.75 30.23
C LEU A 6 -10.60 13.75 29.44
N LEU A 7 -10.09 12.70 30.10
CA LEU A 7 -9.32 11.64 29.43
C LEU A 7 -10.18 10.82 28.47
N LEU A 8 -11.42 10.50 28.85
CA LEU A 8 -12.36 9.80 27.96
C LEU A 8 -12.74 10.66 26.75
N ALA A 9 -12.95 11.96 26.93
CA ALA A 9 -13.25 12.88 25.83
C ALA A 9 -12.08 13.00 24.84
N LEU A 10 -10.83 13.09 25.34
CA LEU A 10 -9.63 13.13 24.49
C LEU A 10 -9.40 11.82 23.74
N ALA A 11 -9.63 10.67 24.38
CA ALA A 11 -9.55 9.37 23.73
C ALA A 11 -10.63 9.21 22.64
N ALA A 12 -11.86 9.66 22.91
CA ALA A 12 -12.93 9.64 21.91
C ALA A 12 -12.61 10.58 20.73
N PHE A 13 -12.05 11.76 21.00
CA PHE A 13 -11.64 12.70 19.97
C PHE A 13 -10.49 12.18 19.12
N SER A 14 -9.48 11.54 19.72
CA SER A 14 -8.35 10.97 18.99
C SER A 14 -8.75 9.76 18.14
N VAL A 15 -9.65 8.90 18.64
CA VAL A 15 -10.24 7.80 17.85
C VAL A 15 -11.08 8.34 16.71
N SER A 16 -11.95 9.34 16.96
CA SER A 16 -12.75 9.99 15.93
C SER A 16 -11.87 10.63 14.85
N TRP A 17 -10.86 11.40 15.26
CA TRP A 17 -9.89 12.02 14.36
C TRP A 17 -9.13 10.98 13.53
N TYR A 18 -8.64 9.91 14.16
CA TYR A 18 -7.95 8.82 13.47
C TYR A 18 -8.85 8.11 12.46
N THR A 19 -10.12 7.87 12.80
CA THR A 19 -11.08 7.28 11.87
C THR A 19 -11.45 8.22 10.73
N LEU A 20 -11.49 9.54 10.97
CA LEU A 20 -11.82 10.56 9.97
C LEU A 20 -10.66 10.81 8.99
N HIS A 21 -9.42 10.80 9.47
CA HIS A 21 -8.23 10.90 8.63
C HIS A 21 -7.84 9.58 7.95
N SER A 22 -8.40 8.45 8.39
CA SER A 22 -8.32 7.18 7.67
C SER A 22 -9.29 7.17 6.48
N THR A 23 -9.18 8.16 5.60
CA THR A 23 -9.85 8.15 4.30
C THR A 23 -9.20 7.10 3.41
N ARG A 24 -9.63 5.84 3.57
CA ARG A 24 -9.44 4.83 2.53
C ARG A 24 -10.09 5.35 1.26
N SER A 25 -9.30 5.60 0.22
CA SER A 25 -9.86 5.96 -1.08
C SER A 25 -10.80 4.83 -1.53
N LYS A 26 -12.06 5.16 -1.83
CA LYS A 26 -13.07 4.21 -2.29
C LYS A 26 -12.78 3.82 -3.75
N ILE A 27 -11.66 3.16 -4.01
CA ILE A 27 -11.41 2.54 -5.31
C ILE A 27 -12.33 1.32 -5.40
N VAL A 28 -13.36 1.41 -6.24
CA VAL A 28 -14.22 0.27 -6.57
C VAL A 28 -13.43 -0.64 -7.50
N ALA A 29 -12.82 -1.68 -6.94
CA ALA A 29 -12.04 -2.67 -7.66
C ALA A 29 -12.25 -4.05 -7.03
N LYS A 30 -12.25 -5.10 -7.85
CA LYS A 30 -12.36 -6.48 -7.35
C LYS A 30 -11.16 -6.80 -6.46
N ARG A 31 -11.38 -7.31 -5.26
CA ARG A 31 -10.30 -7.77 -4.39
C ARG A 31 -9.94 -9.22 -4.74
N LEU A 32 -8.65 -9.51 -4.85
CA LEU A 32 -8.15 -10.87 -5.00
C LEU A 32 -7.34 -11.28 -3.77
N GLY A 33 -7.48 -12.56 -3.39
CA GLY A 33 -6.87 -13.10 -2.18
C GLY A 33 -7.66 -12.77 -0.91
N GLN A 34 -6.99 -12.91 0.23
CA GLN A 34 -7.62 -12.74 1.53
C GLN A 34 -7.79 -11.25 1.89
N ASP A 35 -9.00 -10.87 2.29
CA ASP A 35 -9.29 -9.50 2.73
C ASP A 35 -8.71 -9.23 4.12
N PRO A 36 -7.90 -8.15 4.31
CA PRO A 36 -7.46 -7.70 5.63
C PRO A 36 -8.62 -7.31 6.57
N GLY A 37 -9.82 -7.11 6.04
CA GLY A 37 -11.05 -6.89 6.80
C GLY A 37 -11.21 -5.45 7.29
N ILE A 38 -12.33 -5.23 7.99
CA ILE A 38 -12.66 -3.94 8.63
C ILE A 38 -11.58 -3.63 9.67
N LEU A 39 -11.07 -2.40 9.69
CA LEU A 39 -10.00 -1.97 10.60
C LEU A 39 -8.70 -2.82 10.58
N ASN A 40 -8.42 -3.55 9.48
CA ASN A 40 -7.18 -4.34 9.31
C ASN A 40 -6.96 -5.51 10.30
N PHE A 41 -8.01 -6.01 10.98
CA PHE A 41 -7.85 -7.12 11.93
C PHE A 41 -7.24 -8.41 11.34
N LYS A 42 -7.37 -8.65 10.02
CA LYS A 42 -6.81 -9.82 9.32
C LYS A 42 -5.61 -9.46 8.44
N GLN A 43 -4.99 -8.31 8.66
CA GLN A 43 -3.89 -7.84 7.81
C GLN A 43 -2.66 -8.77 7.87
N ALA A 44 -2.30 -9.28 9.05
CA ALA A 44 -1.19 -10.22 9.16
C ALA A 44 -1.47 -11.54 8.43
N ALA A 45 -2.69 -12.07 8.53
CA ALA A 45 -3.09 -13.30 7.85
C ALA A 45 -3.09 -13.14 6.32
N SER A 46 -3.66 -12.04 5.81
CA SER A 46 -3.67 -11.74 4.38
C SER A 46 -2.28 -11.53 3.79
N LYS A 47 -1.38 -10.86 4.52
CA LYS A 47 0.05 -10.75 4.15
C LYS A 47 0.72 -12.12 4.06
N ARG A 48 0.53 -12.99 5.07
CA ARG A 48 1.07 -14.36 5.06
C ARG A 48 0.52 -15.19 3.90
N TYR A 49 -0.78 -15.07 3.63
CA TYR A 49 -1.42 -15.74 2.51
C TYR A 49 -0.80 -15.32 1.17
N PHE A 50 -0.50 -14.04 0.99
CA PHE A 50 0.20 -13.54 -0.19
C PHE A 50 1.64 -14.06 -0.30
N VAL A 51 2.38 -14.18 0.81
CA VAL A 51 3.73 -14.78 0.77
C VAL A 51 3.69 -16.21 0.25
N SER A 52 2.68 -17.00 0.66
CA SER A 52 2.53 -18.38 0.21
C SER A 52 1.93 -18.55 -1.18
N ASN A 53 1.00 -17.67 -1.59
CA ASN A 53 0.18 -17.84 -2.82
C ASN A 53 0.28 -16.66 -3.80
N GLY A 54 1.21 -15.73 -3.61
CA GLY A 54 1.26 -14.47 -4.37
C GLY A 54 1.40 -14.68 -5.88
N HIS A 55 2.22 -15.65 -6.30
CA HIS A 55 2.41 -15.94 -7.71
C HIS A 55 1.15 -16.45 -8.41
N SER A 56 0.39 -17.35 -7.78
CA SER A 56 -0.88 -17.84 -8.35
C SER A 56 -1.92 -16.73 -8.35
N LEU A 57 -2.04 -15.97 -7.26
CA LEU A 57 -2.96 -14.84 -7.14
C LEU A 57 -2.78 -13.80 -8.26
N VAL A 58 -1.54 -13.38 -8.54
CA VAL A 58 -1.28 -12.40 -9.60
C VAL A 58 -1.59 -12.99 -10.98
N ARG A 59 -1.22 -14.25 -11.21
CA ARG A 59 -1.46 -14.95 -12.48
C ARG A 59 -2.96 -15.12 -12.74
N GLU A 60 -3.71 -15.56 -11.75
CA GLU A 60 -5.17 -15.72 -11.82
C GLU A 60 -5.86 -14.37 -11.96
N GLY A 61 -5.38 -13.35 -11.23
CA GLY A 61 -5.88 -11.98 -11.36
C GLY A 61 -5.76 -11.45 -12.77
N TYR A 62 -4.59 -11.64 -13.39
CA TYR A 62 -4.36 -11.24 -14.78
C TYR A 62 -5.25 -12.02 -15.77
N LYS A 63 -5.45 -13.32 -15.55
CA LYS A 63 -6.34 -14.14 -16.38
C LYS A 63 -7.82 -13.71 -16.27
N GLN A 64 -8.28 -13.41 -15.07
CA GLN A 64 -9.69 -13.09 -14.80
C GLN A 64 -10.04 -11.63 -15.08
N SER A 65 -9.06 -10.72 -14.97
CA SER A 65 -9.30 -9.27 -14.91
C SER A 65 -8.40 -8.52 -15.88
N LYS A 66 -8.26 -9.04 -17.12
CA LYS A 66 -7.36 -8.46 -18.14
C LYS A 66 -7.68 -6.99 -18.44
N ASP A 67 -8.97 -6.64 -18.43
CA ASP A 67 -9.48 -5.31 -18.76
C ASP A 67 -10.08 -4.57 -17.54
N GLU A 68 -9.99 -5.18 -16.35
CA GLU A 68 -10.55 -4.65 -15.11
C GLU A 68 -9.46 -4.36 -14.09
N LYS A 69 -9.68 -3.33 -13.27
CA LYS A 69 -8.80 -3.02 -12.16
C LYS A 69 -9.13 -3.90 -10.96
N TYR A 70 -8.10 -4.37 -10.28
CA TYR A 70 -8.26 -5.23 -9.11
C TYR A 70 -7.23 -4.89 -8.03
N VAL A 71 -7.55 -5.23 -6.79
CA VAL A 71 -6.72 -4.93 -5.61
C VAL A 71 -6.21 -6.22 -5.01
N VAL A 72 -4.94 -6.22 -4.63
CA VAL A 72 -4.27 -7.35 -3.97
C VAL A 72 -3.59 -6.85 -2.71
N GLN A 73 -3.80 -7.54 -1.58
CA GLN A 73 -2.95 -7.35 -0.40
C GLN A 73 -1.62 -8.06 -0.65
N THR A 74 -0.55 -7.29 -0.84
CA THR A 74 0.81 -7.82 -0.92
C THR A 74 1.48 -7.86 0.46
N GLN A 75 2.68 -8.42 0.57
CA GLN A 75 3.37 -8.60 1.85
C GLN A 75 3.65 -7.26 2.56
N ASP A 76 4.03 -6.25 1.78
CA ASP A 76 4.36 -4.90 2.21
C ASP A 76 3.09 -4.05 2.36
N MET A 77 2.34 -3.90 1.26
CA MET A 77 1.22 -2.98 1.16
C MET A 77 0.07 -3.53 0.32
N GLU A 78 -1.05 -2.81 0.29
CA GLU A 78 -2.11 -3.07 -0.66
C GLU A 78 -1.78 -2.44 -2.02
N ARG A 79 -2.00 -3.16 -3.12
CA ARG A 79 -1.68 -2.70 -4.47
C ARG A 79 -2.92 -2.74 -5.36
N LEU A 80 -3.19 -1.62 -6.02
CA LEU A 80 -4.13 -1.56 -7.13
C LEU A 80 -3.39 -1.94 -8.42
N ILE A 81 -3.87 -2.98 -9.09
CA ILE A 81 -3.40 -3.37 -10.41
C ILE A 81 -4.32 -2.76 -11.45
N LEU A 82 -3.71 -2.05 -12.39
CA LEU A 82 -4.40 -1.37 -13.48
C LEU A 82 -4.14 -2.09 -14.80
N PRO A 83 -5.16 -2.29 -15.65
CA PRO A 83 -4.97 -2.83 -16.98
C PRO A 83 -4.23 -1.84 -17.90
N PRO A 84 -3.56 -2.31 -18.96
CA PRO A 84 -2.72 -1.48 -19.83
C PRO A 84 -3.41 -0.26 -20.46
N LYS A 85 -4.74 -0.28 -20.58
CA LYS A 85 -5.53 0.84 -21.12
C LYS A 85 -5.37 2.16 -20.35
N TYR A 86 -4.98 2.10 -19.07
CA TYR A 86 -4.72 3.30 -18.27
C TYR A 86 -3.28 3.84 -18.43
N LEU A 87 -2.38 3.14 -19.13
CA LEU A 87 -0.97 3.55 -19.23
C LEU A 87 -0.79 4.91 -19.89
N SER A 88 -1.62 5.27 -20.87
CA SER A 88 -1.57 6.58 -21.51
C SER A 88 -1.88 7.71 -20.53
N GLU A 89 -2.90 7.53 -19.69
CA GLU A 89 -3.30 8.49 -18.64
C GLU A 89 -2.23 8.60 -17.55
N LEU A 90 -1.70 7.47 -17.09
CA LEU A 90 -0.67 7.44 -16.05
C LEU A 90 0.61 8.15 -16.50
N ARG A 91 0.98 8.04 -17.78
CA ARG A 91 2.16 8.74 -18.34
C ARG A 91 2.00 10.26 -18.39
N MET A 92 0.77 10.76 -18.46
CA MET A 92 0.48 12.20 -18.42
C MET A 92 0.34 12.74 -16.99
N SER A 93 0.36 11.86 -15.98
CA SER A 93 0.23 12.28 -14.60
C SER A 93 1.48 13.01 -14.12
N PRO A 94 1.35 14.10 -13.35
CA PRO A 94 2.49 14.81 -12.81
C PRO A 94 3.26 13.92 -11.82
N GLU A 95 4.58 14.09 -11.77
CA GLU A 95 5.46 13.29 -10.91
C GLU A 95 5.12 13.44 -9.42
N THR A 96 4.53 14.57 -9.03
CA THR A 96 4.02 14.82 -7.66
C THR A 96 2.89 13.88 -7.25
N LYS A 97 2.18 13.28 -8.21
CA LYS A 97 1.09 12.31 -7.96
C LYS A 97 1.50 10.87 -8.24
N LEU A 98 2.36 10.65 -9.25
CA LEU A 98 2.83 9.33 -9.64
C LEU A 98 4.30 9.42 -10.12
N SER A 99 5.24 9.00 -9.28
CA SER A 99 6.66 8.93 -9.65
C SER A 99 7.10 7.48 -9.83
N HIS A 100 7.59 7.17 -11.03
CA HIS A 100 8.17 5.87 -11.34
C HIS A 100 9.48 5.65 -10.57
N SER A 101 10.28 6.70 -10.39
CA SER A 101 11.56 6.68 -9.68
C SER A 101 11.35 6.30 -8.21
N VAL A 102 10.40 6.97 -7.54
CA VAL A 102 10.05 6.67 -6.13
C VAL A 102 9.55 5.23 -6.01
N ALA A 103 8.66 4.80 -6.89
CA ALA A 103 8.14 3.43 -6.86
C ALA A 103 9.23 2.36 -7.05
N LEU A 104 10.23 2.62 -7.90
CA LEU A 104 11.37 1.72 -8.09
C LEU A 104 12.28 1.66 -6.86
N VAL A 105 12.56 2.82 -6.26
CA VAL A 105 13.33 2.94 -5.01
C VAL A 105 12.63 2.18 -3.89
N GLU A 106 11.33 2.42 -3.67
CA GLU A 106 10.56 1.70 -2.64
C GLU A 106 10.53 0.18 -2.89
N ARG A 107 10.49 -0.25 -4.15
CA ARG A 107 10.43 -1.68 -4.52
C ARG A 107 11.77 -2.39 -4.37
N HIS A 108 12.87 -1.76 -4.78
CA HIS A 108 14.20 -2.40 -4.89
C HIS A 108 15.15 -2.03 -3.77
N LEU A 109 15.03 -0.82 -3.23
CA LEU A 109 15.85 -0.29 -2.14
C LEU A 109 15.04 -0.16 -0.85
N GLY A 110 13.82 -0.72 -0.81
CA GLY A 110 12.98 -0.70 0.38
C GLY A 110 13.42 -1.72 1.44
N TYR A 111 12.75 -1.65 2.59
CA TYR A 111 12.99 -2.43 3.83
C TYR A 111 13.26 -3.94 3.62
N TYR A 112 12.69 -4.56 2.59
CA TYR A 112 12.81 -6.00 2.34
C TYR A 112 14.08 -6.43 1.59
N SER A 113 14.77 -5.47 1.01
CA SER A 113 15.98 -5.71 0.21
C SER A 113 17.26 -5.54 1.04
N GLY A 114 17.17 -4.84 2.17
CA GLY A 114 18.33 -4.45 2.99
C GLY A 114 19.27 -3.46 2.29
N VAL A 115 18.91 -3.00 1.09
CA VAL A 115 19.70 -2.04 0.31
C VAL A 115 19.31 -0.58 0.62
N ASP A 116 18.34 -0.37 1.50
CA ASP A 116 17.98 0.94 2.07
C ASP A 116 19.16 1.58 2.81
N ILE A 117 20.10 0.76 3.30
CA ILE A 117 21.35 1.23 3.90
C ILE A 117 22.19 2.08 2.92
N ILE A 118 22.10 1.80 1.61
CA ILE A 118 22.82 2.58 0.58
C ILE A 118 22.24 4.00 0.45
N LEU A 119 20.95 4.20 0.75
CA LEU A 119 20.34 5.53 0.78
C LEU A 119 20.70 6.33 2.04
N GLN A 120 21.06 5.64 3.12
CA GLN A 120 21.44 6.26 4.40
C GLN A 120 22.94 6.60 4.43
N ASP A 121 23.74 5.83 3.71
CA ASP A 121 25.18 6.02 3.64
C ASP A 121 25.55 7.16 2.68
N LYS A 122 26.33 8.12 3.17
CA LYS A 122 26.84 9.27 2.39
C LYS A 122 28.10 8.93 1.59
N GLN A 123 28.59 7.69 1.65
CA GLN A 123 29.81 7.29 0.94
C GLN A 123 29.70 7.27 -0.58
N HIS A 124 28.50 7.41 -1.17
CA HIS A 124 28.35 7.37 -2.64
C HIS A 124 28.66 8.71 -3.34
N SER A 125 28.89 9.80 -2.60
CA SER A 125 29.38 11.07 -3.14
C SER A 125 30.84 11.24 -2.76
N ASP A 126 31.74 10.89 -3.69
CA ASP A 126 32.95 11.66 -4.01
C ASP A 126 33.85 10.83 -4.94
N ILE A 127 33.49 10.81 -6.23
CA ILE A 127 34.48 10.67 -7.29
C ILE A 127 34.24 11.86 -8.21
N CYS A 128 35.04 12.91 -8.00
CA CYS A 128 35.21 14.03 -8.91
C CYS A 128 36.01 13.59 -10.15
#